data_AF-A0A962FGU6-F1
#
_entry.id   AF-A0A962FGU6-F1
#
_cell.length_a   1.000
_cell.length_b   1.000
_cell.length_c   1.000
_cell.angle_alpha   90.00
_cell.angle_beta   90.00
_cell.angle_gamma   90.00
#
_symmetry.space_group_name_H-M   'P 1'
#
loop_
_entity.id
_entity.type
_entity.pdbx_description
1 polymer ?
#
loop_
_entity_poly.entity_id
_entity_poly.type
_entity_poly.pdbx_seq_one_letter_code
_entity_poly.pdbx_strand_id
1 'polypeptide(L)'
;NSLFIRTEIAREIGGFDESLGVGAPTPFKSGEETDFLLRALATGARGFYRRDLLVHHDQAPVGGAGGVARAQDYARGFGRVLRLHGYGAPYLAMRVIRTSARAALALATGDMATARYKALWALGTFKGFIAPLPGRGA
;
A
#
# COMPACT_ATOMS: atom_id res chain seq x y z
N ASN A 1 8.36 9.62 -4.26
CA ASN A 1 7.07 10.34 -4.09
C ASN A 1 7.29 11.53 -3.19
N SER A 2 6.65 12.66 -3.50
CA SER A 2 6.73 13.88 -2.68
C SER A 2 5.34 14.48 -2.57
N LEU A 3 4.97 14.87 -1.35
CA LEU A 3 3.66 15.37 -1.01
C LEU A 3 3.82 16.61 -0.13
N PHE A 4 3.02 17.64 -0.41
CA PHE A 4 2.91 18.84 0.40
C PHE A 4 1.48 19.00 0.86
N ILE A 5 1.28 19.23 2.16
CA ILE A 5 -0.04 19.36 2.77
C ILE A 5 -0.08 20.59 3.66
N ARG A 6 -1.25 21.24 3.68
CA ARG A 6 -1.53 22.35 4.59
C ARG A 6 -1.46 21.86 6.04
N THR A 7 -0.75 22.59 6.88
CA THR A 7 -0.56 22.23 8.29
C THR A 7 -1.87 22.04 9.03
N GLU A 8 -2.89 22.82 8.68
CA GLU A 8 -4.24 22.74 9.25
C GLU A 8 -4.87 21.37 9.00
N ILE A 9 -4.80 20.87 7.76
CA ILE A 9 -5.33 19.53 7.39
C ILE A 9 -4.55 18.44 8.11
N ALA A 10 -3.22 18.55 8.16
CA ALA A 10 -2.38 17.56 8.83
C ALA A 10 -2.71 17.45 10.33
N ARG A 11 -3.00 18.58 10.97
CA ARG A 11 -3.43 18.63 12.37
C ARG A 11 -4.85 18.08 12.55
N GLU A 12 -5.77 18.44 11.65
CA GLU A 12 -7.16 17.98 11.68
C GLU A 12 -7.26 16.45 11.62
N ILE A 13 -6.48 15.80 10.76
CA ILE A 13 -6.51 14.33 10.64
C ILE A 13 -5.65 13.60 11.67
N GLY A 14 -4.92 14.33 12.54
CA GLY A 14 -4.07 13.74 13.58
C GLY A 14 -2.74 13.17 13.08
N GLY A 15 -2.21 13.63 11.94
CA GLY A 15 -0.91 13.18 11.43
C GLY A 15 -0.94 11.80 10.76
N PHE A 16 0.21 11.11 10.73
CA PHE A 16 0.35 9.76 10.18
C PHE A 16 -0.22 8.70 11.12
N ASP A 17 -0.79 7.64 10.57
CA ASP A 17 -1.07 6.42 11.33
C ASP A 17 0.25 5.68 11.57
N GLU A 18 0.79 5.77 12.78
CA GLU A 18 2.05 5.12 13.19
C GLU A 18 1.98 3.59 13.21
N SER A 19 0.77 3.03 13.03
CA SER A 19 0.60 1.60 12.79
C SER A 19 0.95 1.18 11.36
N LEU A 20 1.20 2.13 10.45
CA LEU A 20 1.58 1.89 9.06
C LEU A 20 3.00 2.40 8.74
N GLY A 21 3.60 1.77 7.74
CA GLY A 21 4.89 2.19 7.19
C GLY A 21 6.06 1.36 7.67
N VAL A 22 7.22 1.55 7.04
CA VAL A 22 8.39 0.67 7.23
C VAL A 22 8.87 0.66 8.68
N GLY A 23 8.73 1.79 9.38
CA GLY A 23 9.10 1.95 10.79
C GLY A 23 8.04 1.51 11.80
N ALA A 24 6.83 1.14 11.37
CA ALA A 24 5.74 0.79 12.29
C ALA A 24 6.06 -0.48 13.11
N PRO A 25 5.59 -0.59 14.37
CA PRO A 25 5.74 -1.82 15.15
C PRO A 25 4.87 -2.97 14.63
N THR A 26 3.89 -2.66 13.77
CA THR A 26 2.99 -3.65 13.17
C THR A 26 3.62 -4.31 11.93
N PRO A 27 3.02 -5.41 11.43
CA PRO A 27 3.44 -6.00 10.17
C PRO A 27 3.02 -5.21 8.90
N PHE A 28 2.40 -4.02 9.02
CA PHE A 28 1.91 -3.24 7.88
C PHE A 28 2.97 -2.24 7.38
N LYS A 29 3.97 -2.72 6.64
CA LYS A 29 5.17 -1.93 6.32
C LYS A 29 5.05 -0.97 5.13
N SER A 30 3.82 -0.55 4.80
CA SER A 30 3.53 0.40 3.73
C SER A 30 2.11 0.94 3.88
N GLY A 31 1.85 2.06 3.22
CA GLY A 31 0.52 2.62 3.05
C GLY A 31 0.26 3.86 3.89
N GLU A 32 1.23 4.28 4.70
CA GLU A 32 1.21 5.47 5.54
C GLU A 32 0.86 6.75 4.77
N GLU A 33 1.48 6.98 3.61
CA GLU A 33 1.22 8.16 2.76
C GLU A 33 -0.17 8.08 2.10
N THR A 34 -0.57 6.88 1.66
CA THR A 34 -1.89 6.69 1.03
C THR A 34 -3.01 6.83 2.05
N ASP A 35 -2.86 6.27 3.24
CA ASP A 35 -3.77 6.44 4.37
C ASP A 35 -3.93 7.92 4.73
N PHE A 36 -2.80 8.62 4.90
CA PHE A 36 -2.78 10.06 5.20
C PHE A 36 -3.58 10.86 4.16
N LEU A 37 -3.33 10.60 2.88
CA LEU A 37 -4.03 11.26 1.78
C LEU A 37 -5.52 10.95 1.75
N LEU A 38 -5.91 9.69 1.95
CA LEU A 38 -7.31 9.31 1.96
C LEU A 38 -8.06 9.93 3.15
N ARG A 39 -7.45 9.99 4.34
CA ARG A 39 -8.01 10.71 5.49
C ARG A 39 -8.13 12.20 5.22
N ALA A 40 -7.12 12.83 4.61
CA ALA A 40 -7.20 14.23 4.21
C ALA A 40 -8.33 14.48 3.18
N LEU A 41 -8.47 13.64 2.16
CA LEU A 41 -9.56 13.76 1.18
C LEU A 41 -10.93 13.55 1.82
N ALA A 42 -11.04 12.71 2.85
CA ALA A 42 -12.27 12.49 3.59
C ALA A 42 -12.75 13.72 4.37
N THR A 43 -11.88 14.71 4.64
CA THR A 43 -12.29 16.01 5.22
C THR A 43 -12.90 16.96 4.18
N GLY A 44 -12.95 16.56 2.90
CA GLY A 44 -13.36 17.42 1.80
C GLY A 44 -12.22 18.25 1.19
N ALA A 45 -10.99 18.05 1.67
CA ALA A 45 -9.82 18.67 1.07
C ALA A 45 -9.66 18.29 -0.41
N ARG A 46 -9.06 19.19 -1.18
CA ARG A 46 -8.76 19.00 -2.60
C ARG A 46 -7.26 19.13 -2.82
N GLY A 47 -6.75 18.36 -3.77
CA GLY A 47 -5.34 18.40 -4.19
C GLY A 47 -5.21 18.53 -5.70
N PHE A 48 -4.00 18.87 -6.14
CA PHE A 48 -3.62 18.86 -7.55
C PHE A 48 -2.27 18.16 -7.69
N TYR A 49 -2.05 17.53 -8.84
CA TYR A 49 -0.80 16.83 -9.15
C TYR A 49 0.04 17.67 -10.10
N ARG A 50 1.29 17.96 -9.74
CA ARG A 50 2.26 18.71 -10.55
C ARG A 50 3.29 17.77 -11.14
N ARG A 51 3.29 17.63 -12.46
CA ARG A 51 4.25 16.79 -13.22
C ARG A 51 5.57 17.52 -13.51
N ASP A 52 5.55 18.84 -13.42
CA ASP A 52 6.67 19.74 -13.69
C ASP A 52 7.61 19.94 -12.48
N LEU A 53 7.19 19.50 -11.29
CA LEU A 53 8.03 19.47 -10.10
C LEU A 53 8.68 18.08 -9.96
N LEU A 54 9.98 18.00 -10.26
CA LEU A 54 10.75 16.76 -10.18
C LEU A 54 11.57 16.72 -8.89
N VAL A 55 11.45 15.61 -8.17
CA VAL A 55 12.26 15.31 -6.99
C VAL A 55 13.01 14.01 -7.25
N HIS A 56 14.33 14.06 -7.19
CA HIS A 56 15.20 12.90 -7.34
C HIS A 56 15.37 12.19 -6.01
N HIS A 57 15.15 10.88 -6.00
CA HIS A 57 15.43 10.03 -4.84
C HIS A 57 16.04 8.71 -5.32
N ASP A 58 16.87 8.12 -4.47
CA ASP A 58 17.35 6.77 -4.71
C ASP A 58 16.17 5.80 -4.73
N GLN A 59 16.21 4.85 -5.66
CA GLN A 59 15.24 3.77 -5.67
C GLN A 59 15.75 2.64 -4.78
N ALA A 60 14.85 2.09 -3.95
CA ALA A 60 15.17 0.86 -3.23
C ALA A 60 15.52 -0.24 -4.25
N PRO A 61 16.51 -1.11 -3.97
CA PRO A 61 16.89 -2.19 -4.88
C PRO A 61 15.68 -3.06 -5.25
N VAL A 62 15.39 -3.14 -6.54
CA VAL A 62 14.31 -3.97 -7.08
C VAL A 62 14.90 -5.32 -7.48
N GLY A 63 15.00 -6.26 -6.54
CA GLY A 63 15.49 -7.61 -6.84
C GLY A 63 16.06 -8.38 -5.65
N GLY A 64 16.32 -9.67 -5.85
CA GLY A 64 16.86 -10.57 -4.83
C GLY A 64 15.88 -10.93 -3.72
N ALA A 65 16.32 -11.77 -2.77
CA ALA A 65 15.50 -12.24 -1.65
C ALA A 65 14.97 -11.08 -0.79
N GLY A 66 15.79 -10.03 -0.58
CA GLY A 66 15.39 -8.82 0.15
C GLY A 66 14.29 -8.02 -0.56
N GLY A 67 14.30 -7.96 -1.90
CA GLY A 67 13.25 -7.30 -2.68
C GLY A 67 11.91 -8.04 -2.63
N VAL A 68 11.93 -9.38 -2.59
CA VAL A 68 10.70 -10.19 -2.48
C VAL A 68 10.05 -10.05 -1.10
N ALA A 69 10.84 -10.12 -0.03
CA ALA A 69 10.34 -9.94 1.34
C ALA A 69 9.75 -8.52 1.52
N ARG A 70 10.48 -7.50 1.07
CA ARG A 70 10.00 -6.11 1.12
C ARG A 70 8.70 -5.93 0.34
N ALA A 71 8.57 -6.55 -0.82
CA ALA A 71 7.36 -6.49 -1.60
C ALA A 71 6.17 -7.16 -0.90
N GLN A 72 6.37 -8.29 -0.22
CA GLN A 72 5.30 -8.91 0.58
C GLN A 72 4.81 -8.01 1.70
N ASP A 73 5.75 -7.39 2.43
CA ASP A 73 5.41 -6.49 3.53
C ASP A 73 4.66 -5.26 3.01
N TYR A 74 5.05 -4.75 1.84
CA TYR A 74 4.39 -3.63 1.19
C TYR A 74 2.99 -4.01 0.71
N ALA A 75 2.84 -5.20 0.14
CA ALA A 75 1.54 -5.72 -0.29
C ALA A 75 0.57 -5.84 0.90
N ARG A 76 1.07 -6.27 2.08
CA ARG A 76 0.28 -6.35 3.30
C ARG A 76 -0.16 -4.97 3.79
N GLY A 77 0.75 -3.98 3.77
CA GLY A 77 0.41 -2.59 4.04
C GLY A 77 -0.67 -2.04 3.10
N PHE A 78 -0.54 -2.30 1.80
CA PHE A 78 -1.55 -1.91 0.81
C PHE A 78 -2.93 -2.54 1.10
N GLY A 79 -2.97 -3.86 1.37
CA GLY A 79 -4.21 -4.53 1.77
C GLY A 79 -4.85 -3.93 3.03
N ARG A 80 -4.01 -3.54 4.00
CA ARG A 80 -4.46 -2.89 5.24
C ARG A 80 -5.14 -1.55 4.97
N VAL A 81 -4.55 -0.70 4.12
CA VAL A 81 -5.16 0.58 3.73
C VAL A 81 -6.52 0.38 3.09
N LEU A 82 -6.66 -0.61 2.18
CA LEU A 82 -7.97 -0.91 1.59
C LEU A 82 -9.02 -1.23 2.66
N ARG A 83 -8.64 -1.99 3.70
CA ARG A 83 -9.54 -2.35 4.80
C ARG A 83 -9.88 -1.15 5.69
N LEU A 84 -8.90 -0.31 6.03
CA LEU A 84 -9.10 0.89 6.86
C LEU A 84 -10.07 1.87 6.20
N HIS A 85 -9.99 2.01 4.89
CA HIS A 85 -10.79 2.97 4.10
C HIS A 85 -12.07 2.37 3.52
N GLY A 86 -12.49 1.19 3.98
CA GLY A 86 -13.79 0.60 3.63
C GLY A 86 -13.91 0.18 2.15
N TYR A 87 -12.80 -0.06 1.45
CA TYR A 87 -12.87 -0.61 0.10
C TYR A 87 -13.54 -1.98 0.13
N GLY A 88 -14.49 -2.20 -0.78
CA GLY A 88 -15.27 -3.43 -0.83
C GLY A 88 -14.49 -4.65 -1.32
N ALA A 89 -14.98 -5.84 -0.95
CA ALA A 89 -14.46 -7.13 -1.43
C ALA A 89 -14.37 -7.23 -2.97
N PRO A 90 -15.28 -6.65 -3.79
CA PRO A 90 -15.14 -6.67 -5.25
C PRO A 90 -13.88 -5.96 -5.74
N TYR A 91 -13.50 -4.83 -5.13
CA TYR A 91 -12.28 -4.12 -5.50
C TYR A 91 -11.04 -4.94 -5.16
N LEU A 92 -11.01 -5.54 -3.96
CA LEU A 92 -9.96 -6.47 -3.57
C LEU A 92 -9.86 -7.64 -4.54
N ALA A 93 -10.99 -8.28 -4.86
CA ALA A 93 -11.05 -9.43 -5.75
C ALA A 93 -10.48 -9.07 -7.13
N MET A 94 -10.89 -7.95 -7.72
CA MET A 94 -10.31 -7.46 -8.98
C MET A 94 -8.78 -7.29 -8.90
N ARG A 95 -8.27 -6.69 -7.81
CA ARG A 95 -6.83 -6.47 -7.62
C ARG A 95 -6.05 -7.78 -7.46
N VAL A 96 -6.58 -8.72 -6.67
CA VAL A 96 -5.98 -10.04 -6.44
C VAL A 96 -6.02 -10.86 -7.73
N ILE A 97 -7.18 -10.97 -8.39
CA ILE A 97 -7.34 -11.71 -9.66
C ILE A 97 -6.38 -11.16 -10.72
N ARG A 98 -6.31 -9.84 -10.91
CA ARG A 98 -5.39 -9.23 -11.88
C ARG A 98 -3.93 -9.57 -11.59
N THR A 99 -3.54 -9.59 -10.31
CA THR A 99 -2.16 -9.89 -9.92
C THR A 99 -1.85 -11.38 -10.08
N SER A 100 -2.80 -12.25 -9.72
CA SER A 100 -2.70 -13.71 -9.93
C SER A 100 -2.66 -14.09 -11.40
N ALA A 101 -3.46 -13.44 -12.27
CA ALA A 101 -3.41 -13.66 -13.71
C ALA A 101 -2.04 -13.31 -14.29
N ARG A 102 -1.41 -12.22 -13.81
CA ARG A 102 -0.02 -11.88 -14.17
C ARG A 102 0.99 -12.90 -13.65
N ALA A 103 0.77 -13.47 -12.47
CA ALA A 103 1.60 -14.54 -11.95
C ALA A 103 1.50 -15.80 -12.84
N ALA A 104 0.28 -16.17 -13.26
CA ALA A 104 0.04 -17.30 -14.14
C ALA A 104 0.67 -17.09 -15.53
N LEU A 105 0.57 -15.89 -16.09
CA LEU A 105 1.22 -15.55 -17.36
C LEU A 105 2.75 -15.66 -17.25
N ALA A 106 3.34 -15.09 -16.19
CA ALA A 106 4.78 -15.18 -15.96
C ALA A 106 5.24 -16.64 -15.81
N LEU A 107 4.44 -17.47 -15.14
CA LEU A 107 4.69 -18.90 -15.01
C LEU A 107 4.66 -19.59 -16.38
N ALA A 108 3.67 -19.28 -17.22
CA ALA A 108 3.54 -19.83 -18.57
C ALA A 108 4.69 -19.42 -19.50
N THR A 109 5.33 -18.27 -19.25
CA THR A 109 6.51 -17.81 -20.01
C THR A 109 7.84 -18.22 -19.38
N GLY A 110 7.83 -19.05 -18.32
CA GLY A 110 9.06 -19.53 -17.65
C GLY A 110 9.70 -18.55 -16.66
N ASP A 111 9.10 -17.37 -16.42
CA ASP A 111 9.59 -16.37 -15.48
C ASP A 111 9.10 -16.68 -14.05
N MET A 112 9.78 -17.65 -13.42
CA MET A 112 9.49 -18.13 -12.07
C MET A 112 9.65 -17.04 -11.00
N ALA A 113 10.60 -16.11 -11.20
CA ALA A 113 10.86 -15.03 -10.26
C ALA A 113 9.68 -14.06 -10.21
N THR A 114 9.19 -13.62 -11.38
CA THR A 114 8.00 -12.77 -11.46
C THR A 114 6.75 -13.50 -11.00
N ALA A 115 6.57 -14.77 -11.38
CA ALA A 115 5.42 -15.57 -10.96
C ALA A 115 5.33 -15.65 -9.42
N ARG A 116 6.44 -16.03 -8.76
CA ARG A 116 6.54 -16.08 -7.31
C ARG A 116 6.28 -14.71 -6.68
N TYR A 117 6.93 -13.66 -7.19
CA TYR A 117 6.74 -12.30 -6.71
C TYR A 117 5.26 -11.87 -6.72
N LYS A 118 4.57 -12.10 -7.85
CA LYS A 118 3.16 -11.68 -8.01
C LYS A 118 2.21 -12.51 -7.15
N ALA A 119 2.43 -13.81 -7.02
CA ALA A 119 1.65 -14.66 -6.12
C ALA A 119 1.78 -14.21 -4.66
N LEU A 120 3.00 -13.89 -4.23
CA LEU A 120 3.28 -13.41 -2.89
C LEU A 120 2.69 -12.02 -2.63
N TRP A 121 2.69 -11.14 -3.63
CA TRP A 121 2.01 -9.84 -3.57
C TRP A 121 0.51 -10.00 -3.39
N ALA A 122 -0.13 -10.88 -4.18
CA ALA A 122 -1.56 -11.16 -4.07
C ALA A 122 -1.93 -11.68 -2.67
N LEU A 123 -1.15 -12.62 -2.13
CA LEU A 123 -1.33 -13.14 -0.78
C LEU A 123 -1.14 -12.06 0.30
N GLY A 124 -0.11 -11.21 0.15
CA GLY A 124 0.15 -10.10 1.07
C GLY A 124 -1.02 -9.12 1.11
N THR A 125 -1.51 -8.70 -0.07
CA THR A 125 -2.69 -7.82 -0.19
C THR A 125 -3.93 -8.43 0.46
N PHE A 126 -4.20 -9.72 0.21
CA PHE A 126 -5.32 -10.40 0.86
C PHE A 126 -5.18 -10.44 2.39
N LYS A 127 -3.99 -10.83 2.90
CA LYS A 127 -3.71 -10.87 4.35
C LYS A 127 -3.87 -9.51 5.03
N GLY A 128 -3.41 -8.44 4.37
CA GLY A 128 -3.60 -7.08 4.87
C GLY A 128 -5.07 -6.69 4.95
N PHE A 129 -5.85 -7.08 3.95
CA PHE A 129 -7.27 -6.74 3.86
C PHE A 129 -8.12 -7.42 4.93
N ILE A 130 -7.86 -8.69 5.22
CA ILE A 130 -8.62 -9.44 6.24
C ILE A 130 -8.15 -9.17 7.67
N ALA A 131 -7.09 -8.37 7.86
CA ALA A 131 -6.56 -8.11 9.19
C ALA A 131 -7.60 -7.37 10.06
N PRO A 132 -7.70 -7.71 11.37
CA PRO A 132 -8.64 -7.06 12.28
C PRO A 132 -8.45 -5.54 12.28
N LEU A 133 -9.54 -4.79 12.18
CA LEU A 133 -9.47 -3.33 12.35
C LEU A 133 -8.91 -3.01 13.74
N PRO A 134 -8.23 -1.86 13.92
CA PRO A 134 -7.86 -1.43 15.26
C PRO A 134 -9.14 -1.38 16.09
N GLY A 135 -9.08 -1.83 17.35
CA GLY A 135 -10.19 -1.61 18.26
C GLY A 135 -10.53 -0.12 18.26
N ARG A 136 -11.80 0.22 18.06
CA ARG A 136 -12.26 1.61 18.27
C ARG A 136 -12.02 1.90 19.75
N GLY A 137 -10.90 2.53 20.08
CA GLY A 137 -10.72 3.14 21.39
C GLY A 137 -11.86 4.14 21.60
N ALA A 138 -12.53 4.00 22.74
CA ALA A 138 -13.55 4.91 23.23
C ALA A 138 -12.99 6.31 23.48
#